data_AF-A0A939TH18-F1
#
_entry.id   AF-A0A939TH18-F1
#
_cell.length_a   1.000
_cell.length_b   1.000
_cell.length_c   1.000
_cell.angle_alpha   90.00
_cell.angle_beta   90.00
_cell.angle_gamma   90.00
#
_symmetry.space_group_name_H-M   'P 1'
#
loop_
_entity.id
_entity.type
_entity.pdbx_description
1 polymer ?
#
loop_
_entity_poly.entity_id
_entity_poly.type
_entity_poly.pdbx_seq_one_letter_code
_entity_poly.pdbx_strand_id
1 'polypeptide(L)'
;MAKARLGARLGGIVIVDDPSPRLEAAYHRIHFTLYEAAATGRFTAMAREIDEALRDEEGLEYRVAVGDEHLFVHLREEGAELVRVIPRIALLEAAFASKGWTEW
;
A
#
# COMPACT_ATOMS: atom_id res chain seq x y z
N MET A 1 -19.97 -1.18 18.82
CA MET A 1 -19.74 -0.62 20.17
C MET A 1 -18.42 0.16 20.35
N ALA A 2 -17.58 0.38 19.32
CA ALA A 2 -16.33 1.15 19.46
C ALA A 2 -16.50 2.69 19.42
N LYS A 3 -17.55 3.19 18.75
CA LYS A 3 -17.76 4.63 18.49
C LYS A 3 -18.05 5.48 19.73
N ALA A 4 -18.60 4.88 20.79
CA ALA A 4 -19.04 5.59 22.00
C ALA A 4 -17.92 5.82 23.05
N ARG A 5 -16.73 5.24 22.85
CA ARG A 5 -15.59 5.35 23.79
C ARG A 5 -14.54 6.38 23.37
N LEU A 6 -14.69 6.94 22.18
CA LEU A 6 -13.78 7.92 21.62
C LEU A 6 -14.28 9.31 22.07
N GLY A 7 -13.87 9.71 23.28
CA GLY A 7 -14.18 11.04 23.84
C GLY A 7 -13.69 12.17 22.92
N ALA A 8 -14.13 13.41 23.19
CA ALA A 8 -13.87 14.63 22.41
C ALA A 8 -12.39 15.05 22.23
N ARG A 9 -11.44 14.13 22.47
CA ARG A 9 -9.99 14.28 22.37
C ARG A 9 -9.36 13.59 21.15
N LEU A 10 -10.13 12.94 20.28
CA LEU A 10 -9.59 12.55 18.97
C LEU A 10 -9.53 13.79 18.07
N GLY A 11 -8.36 14.45 18.09
CA GLY A 11 -7.88 15.13 16.89
C GLY A 11 -7.82 14.08 15.79
N GLY A 12 -8.50 14.33 14.67
CA GLY A 12 -8.52 13.41 13.54
C GLY A 12 -7.11 13.13 13.03
N ILE A 13 -6.90 11.93 12.48
CA ILE A 13 -5.70 11.64 11.69
C ILE A 13 -5.99 12.20 10.30
N VAL A 14 -5.26 13.25 9.92
CA VAL A 14 -5.30 13.78 8.55
C VAL A 14 -4.17 13.10 7.78
N ILE A 15 -4.53 12.32 6.77
CA ILE A 15 -3.58 11.82 5.77
C ILE A 15 -3.63 12.84 4.62
N VAL A 16 -2.52 13.51 4.37
CA VAL A 16 -2.40 14.45 3.24
C VAL A 16 -1.81 13.65 2.08
N ASP A 17 -2.64 13.24 1.13
CA ASP A 17 -2.20 12.60 -0.13
C ASP A 17 -2.08 13.71 -1.18
N ASP A 18 -0.93 14.37 -1.18
CA ASP A 18 -0.57 15.47 -2.10
C ASP A 18 0.77 15.13 -2.76
N PRO A 19 0.76 14.18 -3.72
CA PRO A 19 1.99 13.67 -4.30
C PRO A 19 2.61 14.69 -5.25
N SER A 20 3.93 14.89 -5.12
CA SER A 20 4.69 15.57 -6.15
C SER A 20 4.83 14.69 -7.40
N PRO A 21 5.16 15.26 -8.57
CA PRO A 21 5.50 14.47 -9.76
C PRO A 21 6.65 13.48 -9.51
N ARG A 22 7.56 13.78 -8.58
CA ARG A 22 8.65 12.90 -8.18
C ARG A 22 8.15 11.69 -7.39
N LEU A 23 7.23 11.89 -6.44
CA LEU A 23 6.62 10.78 -5.70
C LEU A 23 5.81 9.86 -6.61
N GLU A 24 5.07 10.42 -7.59
CA GLU A 24 4.38 9.60 -8.60
C GLU A 24 5.39 8.80 -9.43
N ALA A 25 6.47 9.42 -9.90
CA ALA A 25 7.51 8.72 -10.65
C ALA A 25 8.17 7.59 -9.84
N ALA A 26 8.46 7.83 -8.56
CA ALA A 26 9.00 6.82 -7.65
C ALA A 26 8.00 5.67 -7.43
N TYR A 27 6.72 5.98 -7.18
CA TYR A 27 5.65 4.98 -7.09
C TYR A 27 5.56 4.16 -8.37
N HIS A 28 5.66 4.81 -9.54
CA HIS A 28 5.57 4.13 -10.82
C HIS A 28 6.69 3.10 -11.04
N ARG A 29 7.89 3.34 -10.50
CA ARG A 29 9.00 2.37 -10.59
C ARG A 29 8.75 1.09 -9.79
N ILE A 30 8.03 1.21 -8.66
CA ILE A 30 7.82 0.09 -7.74
C ILE A 30 6.45 -0.57 -7.89
N HIS A 31 5.53 0.02 -8.65
CA HIS A 31 4.13 -0.43 -8.67
C HIS A 31 4.01 -1.88 -9.12
N PHE A 32 4.75 -2.32 -10.15
CA PHE A 32 4.64 -3.70 -10.64
C PHE A 32 5.11 -4.71 -9.59
N THR A 33 6.19 -4.41 -8.89
CA THR A 33 6.70 -5.23 -7.77
C THR A 33 5.66 -5.33 -6.65
N LEU A 34 4.96 -4.24 -6.31
CA LEU A 34 3.86 -4.24 -5.34
C LEU A 34 2.69 -5.13 -5.78
N TYR A 35 2.24 -5.00 -7.03
CA TYR A 35 1.13 -5.78 -7.57
C TYR A 35 1.48 -7.27 -7.74
N GLU A 36 2.71 -7.59 -8.18
CA GLU A 36 3.20 -8.98 -8.23
C GLU A 36 3.17 -9.60 -6.83
N ALA A 37 3.69 -8.90 -5.83
CA ALA A 37 3.72 -9.40 -4.47
C ALA A 37 2.31 -9.56 -3.87
N ALA A 38 1.40 -8.62 -4.16
CA ALA A 38 0.01 -8.69 -3.74
C ALA A 38 -0.71 -9.93 -4.32
N ALA A 39 -0.36 -10.34 -5.54
CA ALA A 39 -0.92 -11.51 -6.21
C ALA A 39 -0.24 -12.82 -5.77
N THR A 40 1.09 -12.82 -5.65
CA THR A 40 1.91 -14.05 -5.49
C THR A 40 2.32 -14.34 -4.05
N GLY A 41 2.22 -13.36 -3.15
CA GLY A 41 2.71 -13.46 -1.77
C GLY A 41 4.23 -13.35 -1.62
N ARG A 42 4.98 -13.00 -2.68
CA ARG A 42 6.45 -12.87 -2.65
C ARG A 42 6.95 -11.58 -1.95
N PHE A 43 6.53 -11.35 -0.71
CA PHE A 43 6.78 -10.09 0.01
C PHE A 43 8.26 -9.83 0.35
N THR A 44 9.04 -10.86 0.65
CA THR A 44 10.48 -10.68 0.92
C THR A 44 11.24 -10.28 -0.35
N ALA A 45 10.84 -10.80 -1.52
CA ALA A 45 11.42 -10.38 -2.79
C ALA A 45 11.01 -8.94 -3.12
N MET A 46 9.74 -8.60 -2.89
CA MET A 46 9.21 -7.24 -3.04
C MET A 46 10.02 -6.22 -2.25
N ALA A 47 10.29 -6.48 -0.97
CA ALA A 47 11.09 -5.57 -0.14
C ALA A 47 12.46 -5.31 -0.78
N ARG A 48 13.20 -6.37 -1.12
CA ARG A 48 14.52 -6.25 -1.75
C ARG A 48 14.47 -5.49 -3.09
N GLU A 49 13.47 -5.74 -3.91
CA GLU A 49 13.32 -5.10 -5.22
C GLU A 49 12.96 -3.62 -5.10
N ILE A 50 12.14 -3.25 -4.12
CA ILE A 50 11.83 -1.84 -3.80
C ILE A 50 13.07 -1.12 -3.28
N ASP A 51 13.80 -1.74 -2.34
CA ASP A 51 15.05 -1.19 -1.81
C ASP A 51 16.05 -0.92 -2.93
N GLU A 52 16.16 -1.82 -3.91
CA GLU A 52 17.01 -1.66 -5.09
C GLU A 52 16.52 -0.52 -5.99
N ALA A 53 15.22 -0.49 -6.30
CA ALA A 53 14.64 0.47 -7.24
C ALA A 53 14.67 1.93 -6.74
N LEU A 54 14.72 2.12 -5.42
CA LEU A 54 14.68 3.44 -4.77
C LEU A 54 16.00 3.81 -4.07
N ARG A 55 17.06 2.98 -4.17
CA ARG A 55 18.32 3.18 -3.43
C ARG A 55 18.94 4.55 -3.65
N ASP A 56 18.88 5.06 -4.88
CA ASP A 56 19.56 6.28 -5.30
C ASP A 56 18.67 7.54 -5.20
N GLU A 57 17.47 7.42 -4.63
CA GLU A 57 16.55 8.54 -4.44
C GLU A 57 16.84 9.30 -3.13
N GLU A 58 17.81 10.20 -3.16
CA GLU A 58 18.15 11.03 -1.99
C GLU A 58 16.95 11.85 -1.49
N GLY A 59 16.67 11.79 -0.19
CA GLY A 59 15.55 12.50 0.43
C GLY A 59 14.17 11.88 0.21
N LEU A 60 14.09 10.73 -0.49
CA LEU A 60 12.88 9.93 -0.56
C LEU A 60 12.83 8.94 0.61
N GLU A 61 11.80 9.04 1.43
CA GLU A 61 11.44 8.03 2.41
C GLU A 61 10.32 7.15 1.87
N TYR A 62 10.39 5.85 2.10
CA TYR A 62 9.28 4.95 1.80
C TYR A 62 9.02 3.94 2.91
N ARG A 63 7.77 3.50 3.00
CA ARG A 63 7.34 2.37 3.83
C ARG A 63 6.31 1.55 3.08
N VAL A 64 6.47 0.23 3.15
CA VAL A 64 5.47 -0.73 2.69
C VAL A 64 5.10 -1.63 3.86
N ALA A 65 3.82 -1.68 4.20
CA ALA A 65 3.29 -2.58 5.21
C ALA A 65 2.38 -3.62 4.56
N VAL A 66 2.55 -4.88 4.95
CA VAL A 66 1.72 -6.00 4.50
C VAL A 66 0.64 -6.25 5.55
N GLY A 67 -0.61 -5.96 5.23
CA GLY A 67 -1.77 -6.33 6.02
C GLY A 67 -2.43 -7.61 5.51
N ASP A 68 -3.49 -8.04 6.21
CA ASP A 68 -4.20 -9.28 5.88
C ASP A 68 -4.79 -9.28 4.47
N GLU A 69 -5.43 -8.18 4.08
CA GLU A 69 -6.11 -8.04 2.79
C GLU A 69 -5.49 -7.00 1.86
N HIS A 70 -4.56 -6.18 2.36
CA HIS A 70 -4.03 -5.02 1.63
C HIS A 70 -2.53 -4.84 1.85
N LEU A 71 -1.87 -4.23 0.88
CA LEU A 71 -0.59 -3.56 1.05
C LEU A 71 -0.83 -2.07 1.26
N PHE A 72 -0.11 -1.48 2.21
CA PHE A 72 -0.12 -0.04 2.45
C PHE A 72 1.23 0.53 2.05
N VAL A 73 1.22 1.49 1.13
CA VAL A 73 2.42 2.13 0.60
C VAL A 73 2.38 3.59 0.99
N HIS A 74 3.48 4.07 1.56
CA HIS A 74 3.68 5.46 1.88
C HIS A 74 5.03 5.90 1.32
N LEU A 75 5.02 6.88 0.43
CA LEU A 75 6.22 7.58 -0.03
C LEU A 75 6.15 9.02 0.48
N ARG A 76 7.29 9.55 0.90
CA ARG A 76 7.39 10.89 1.45
C ARG A 76 8.68 11.54 1.02
N GLU A 77 8.60 12.82 0.72
CA GLU A 77 9.75 13.72 0.62
C GLU A 77 9.43 15.02 1.38
N GLU A 78 10.32 16.02 1.27
CA GLU A 78 10.06 17.31 1.91
C GLU A 78 8.81 17.98 1.31
N GLY A 79 7.76 18.12 2.13
CA GLY A 79 6.55 18.87 1.77
C GLY A 79 5.52 18.11 0.92
N ALA A 80 5.77 16.85 0.56
CA ALA A 80 4.84 16.02 -0.22
C ALA A 80 4.75 14.60 0.33
N GLU A 81 3.57 13.99 0.20
CA GLU A 81 3.29 12.63 0.63
C GLU A 81 2.40 11.93 -0.41
N LEU A 82 2.66 10.64 -0.62
CA LEU A 82 1.88 9.75 -1.48
C LEU A 82 1.48 8.53 -0.67
N VAL A 83 0.18 8.26 -0.58
CA VAL A 83 -0.34 7.06 0.10
C VAL A 83 -1.16 6.23 -0.87
N ARG A 84 -0.88 4.92 -0.94
CA ARG A 84 -1.65 3.96 -1.74
C ARG A 84 -2.01 2.73 -0.92
N VAL A 85 -3.20 2.21 -1.20
CA VAL A 85 -3.72 0.96 -0.63
C VAL A 85 -3.98 0.00 -1.77
N ILE A 86 -3.30 -1.15 -1.77
CA ILE A 86 -3.37 -2.13 -2.85
C ILE A 86 -4.02 -3.42 -2.33
N PRO A 87 -5.13 -3.89 -2.91
CA PRO A 87 -5.78 -5.12 -2.47
C PRO A 87 -4.95 -6.36 -2.82
N ARG A 88 -5.00 -7.39 -1.96
CA ARG A 88 -4.35 -8.69 -2.18
C ARG A 88 -5.33 -9.66 -2.85
N ILE A 89 -5.07 -10.01 -4.11
CA ILE A 89 -5.97 -10.82 -4.96
C ILE A 89 -6.19 -12.22 -4.40
N ALA A 90 -5.18 -12.83 -3.75
CA ALA A 90 -5.30 -14.18 -3.19
C ALA A 90 -6.47 -14.34 -2.19
N LEU A 91 -6.84 -13.27 -1.48
CA LEU A 91 -8.00 -13.29 -0.58
C LEU A 91 -9.32 -13.12 -1.35
N LEU A 92 -9.32 -12.33 -2.43
CA LEU A 92 -10.48 -12.15 -3.29
C LEU A 92 -10.84 -13.46 -4.00
N GLU A 93 -9.87 -14.24 -4.48
CA GLU A 93 -10.14 -15.55 -5.07
C GLU A 93 -10.76 -16.53 -4.06
N ALA A 94 -10.27 -16.57 -2.82
CA ALA A 94 -10.88 -17.35 -1.74
C ALA A 94 -12.29 -16.84 -1.39
N ALA A 95 -12.52 -15.53 -1.42
CA ALA A 95 -13.82 -14.91 -1.19
C ALA A 95 -14.81 -15.15 -2.35
N PHE A 96 -14.34 -15.21 -3.60
CA PHE A 96 -15.14 -15.55 -4.78
C PHE A 96 -15.42 -17.06 -4.85
N ALA A 97 -14.43 -17.91 -4.55
CA ALA A 97 -14.58 -19.36 -4.48
C ALA A 97 -15.53 -19.78 -3.34
N SER A 98 -15.53 -19.07 -2.22
CA SER A 98 -16.48 -19.31 -1.11
C SER A 98 -17.89 -18.76 -1.35
N LYS A 99 -18.08 -17.87 -2.34
CA LYS A 99 -19.39 -17.31 -2.70
C LYS A 99 -20.14 -18.07 -3.80
N GLY A 100 -19.69 -19.26 -4.19
CA GLY A 100 -20.49 -20.20 -5.00
C GLY A 100 -21.05 -19.59 -6.28
N TRP A 101 -20.27 -18.76 -6.99
CA TRP A 101 -20.63 -18.32 -8.33
C TRP A 101 -20.30 -19.43 -9.32
N THR A 102 -21.26 -20.34 -9.50
CA THR A 102 -21.41 -21.15 -10.72
C THR A 102 -22.36 -20.43 -11.65
N GLU A 103 -21.90 -20.11 -12.87
CA GLU A 103 -22.66 -19.78 -14.08
C GLU A 103 -21.62 -19.36 -15.15
N TRP A 104 -21.43 -19.95 -16.34
CA TRP A 104 -22.13 -20.93 -17.17
C TRP A 104 -21.11 -21.79 -17.93
#